data_AF-A0A8T7EQ81-F1
#
_entry.id   AF-A0A8T7EQ81-F1
#
_cell.length_a   1.000
_cell.length_b   1.000
_cell.length_c   1.000
_cell.angle_alpha   90.00
_cell.angle_beta   90.00
_cell.angle_gamma   90.00
#
_symmetry.space_group_name_H-M   'P 1'
#
loop_
_entity.id
_entity.type
_entity.pdbx_description
1 polymer ?
#
loop_
_entity_poly.entity_id
_entity_poly.type
_entity_poly.pdbx_seq_one_letter_code
_entity_poly.pdbx_strand_id
1 'polypeptide(L)'
;MRRLALLIIVAAVLCAGVAPAANAQSGLTPKAIEQISQSVVFILEYVNGEPVSTGSGTIVEPTGLIYTNRHVVEAGGDFEIYQTTTLGSFRP
;
A
#
# COMPACT_ATOMS: atom_id res chain seq x y z
N MET A 1 39.31 6.91 22.09
CA MET A 1 38.14 6.97 22.99
C MET A 1 37.20 8.15 22.66
N ARG A 2 37.58 9.43 22.85
CA ARG A 2 36.69 10.59 22.60
C ARG A 2 36.13 10.72 21.17
N ARG A 3 36.97 10.51 20.15
CA ARG A 3 36.55 10.58 18.73
C ARG A 3 35.58 9.46 18.34
N LEU A 4 35.75 8.28 18.91
CA LEU A 4 34.88 7.13 18.66
C LEU A 4 33.49 7.34 19.31
N ALA A 5 33.46 7.85 20.54
CA ALA A 5 32.20 8.23 21.18
C ALA A 5 31.43 9.29 20.38
N LEU A 6 32.14 10.26 19.79
CA LEU A 6 31.53 11.31 18.98
C LEU A 6 30.93 10.77 17.67
N LEU A 7 31.61 9.83 17.02
CA LEU A 7 31.10 9.15 15.82
C LEU A 7 29.85 8.31 16.12
N ILE A 8 29.82 7.62 17.25
CA ILE A 8 28.65 6.84 17.69
C ILE A 8 27.46 7.76 17.96
N ILE A 9 27.67 8.91 18.60
CA ILE A 9 26.61 9.89 18.85
C ILE A 9 26.09 10.48 17.54
N VAL A 10 26.97 10.84 16.61
CA VAL A 10 26.58 11.37 15.29
C VAL A 10 25.79 10.34 14.49
N ALA A 11 26.24 9.09 14.47
CA ALA A 11 25.53 7.99 13.82
C ALA A 11 24.16 7.73 14.46
N ALA A 12 24.07 7.75 15.80
CA ALA A 12 22.80 7.60 16.50
C ALA A 12 21.81 8.74 16.20
N VAL A 13 22.28 9.99 16.11
CA VAL A 13 21.45 11.15 15.75
C VAL A 13 20.97 11.08 14.29
N LEU A 14 21.83 10.63 13.37
CA LEU A 14 21.47 10.43 11.97
C LEU A 14 20.46 9.28 11.79
N CYS A 15 20.63 8.18 12.52
CA CYS A 15 19.69 7.05 12.51
C CYS A 15 18.38 7.34 13.25
N ALA A 16 18.40 8.24 14.24
CA ALA A 16 17.21 8.73 14.93
C ALA A 16 16.45 9.79 14.13
N GLY A 17 16.80 10.00 12.85
CA GLY A 17 16.01 10.75 11.90
C GLY A 17 14.58 10.24 11.88
N VAL A 18 13.73 10.90 12.66
CA VAL A 18 12.29 10.70 12.70
C VAL A 18 11.79 11.19 11.35
N ALA A 19 11.82 10.31 10.34
CA ALA A 19 11.12 10.59 9.11
C ALA A 19 9.65 10.84 9.52
N PRO A 20 9.09 12.03 9.25
CA PRO A 20 7.69 12.26 9.56
C PRO A 20 6.91 11.16 8.84
N ALA A 21 6.08 10.44 9.58
CA ALA A 21 5.19 9.46 8.98
C ALA A 21 4.42 10.19 7.87
N ALA A 22 4.67 9.79 6.62
CA ALA A 22 4.05 10.40 5.47
C ALA A 22 2.56 10.01 5.50
N ASN A 23 1.76 10.86 6.15
CA ASN A 23 0.32 10.69 6.21
C ASN A 23 -0.26 11.10 4.86
N ALA A 24 -0.26 10.18 3.88
CA ALA A 24 -0.82 10.40 2.55
C ALA A 24 -2.32 10.79 2.58
N GLN A 25 -2.99 10.52 3.71
CA GLN A 25 -4.41 10.82 3.93
C GLN A 25 -4.64 12.21 4.54
N SER A 26 -3.57 12.94 4.89
CA SER A 26 -3.67 14.26 5.53
C SER A 26 -4.39 15.24 4.59
N GLY A 27 -5.57 15.69 5.00
CA GLY A 27 -6.43 16.58 4.21
C GLY A 27 -7.63 15.92 3.52
N LEU A 28 -7.76 14.58 3.56
CA LEU A 28 -8.98 13.92 3.09
C LEU A 28 -10.03 13.81 4.20
N THR A 29 -11.28 14.10 3.86
CA THR A 29 -12.41 13.85 4.78
C THR A 29 -12.68 12.34 4.87
N PRO A 30 -13.24 11.83 5.98
CA PRO A 30 -13.65 10.42 6.06
C PRO A 30 -14.57 10.00 4.91
N LYS A 31 -15.47 10.89 4.47
CA LYS A 31 -16.33 10.66 3.30
C LYS A 31 -15.54 10.52 2.00
N ALA A 32 -14.52 11.34 1.78
CA ALA A 32 -13.66 11.22 0.62
C ALA A 32 -12.87 9.89 0.63
N ILE A 33 -12.39 9.47 1.80
CA ILE A 33 -11.72 8.17 1.98
C ILE A 33 -12.70 7.03 1.65
N GLU A 34 -13.95 7.12 2.09
CA GLU A 34 -14.98 6.13 1.80
C GLU A 34 -15.36 6.08 0.32
N GLN A 35 -15.44 7.22 -0.35
CA GLN A 35 -15.69 7.24 -1.79
C GLN A 35 -14.52 6.64 -2.58
N ILE A 36 -13.28 6.92 -2.18
CA ILE A 36 -12.09 6.35 -2.82
C ILE A 36 -12.06 4.83 -2.61
N SER A 37 -12.29 4.35 -1.39
CA SER A 37 -12.18 2.92 -1.08
C SER A 37 -13.16 2.05 -1.88
N GLN A 38 -14.32 2.59 -2.25
CA GLN A 38 -15.29 1.91 -3.09
C GLN A 38 -14.75 1.58 -4.50
N SER A 39 -13.73 2.30 -4.97
CA SER A 39 -13.07 2.05 -6.26
C SER A 39 -11.84 1.13 -6.15
N VAL A 40 -11.37 0.84 -4.94
CA VAL A 40 -10.14 0.07 -4.72
C VAL A 40 -10.48 -1.42 -4.60
N VAL A 41 -9.66 -2.25 -5.27
CA VAL A 41 -9.76 -3.71 -5.21
C VAL A 41 -8.45 -4.31 -4.70
N PHE A 42 -8.56 -5.46 -4.08
CA PHE A 42 -7.44 -6.35 -3.80
C PHE A 42 -7.33 -7.38 -4.92
N ILE A 43 -6.10 -7.65 -5.35
CA ILE A 43 -5.78 -8.54 -6.48
C ILE A 43 -4.90 -9.66 -5.94
N LEU A 44 -5.29 -10.89 -6.21
CA LEU A 44 -4.55 -12.11 -5.90
C LEU A 44 -4.26 -12.85 -7.21
N GLU A 45 -2.98 -13.06 -7.51
CA GLU A 45 -2.53 -13.75 -8.72
C GLU A 45 -2.22 -15.21 -8.41
N TYR A 46 -2.64 -16.09 -9.32
CA TYR A 46 -2.43 -17.53 -9.22
C TYR A 46 -1.54 -18.06 -10.34
N VAL A 47 -0.67 -19.01 -9.99
CA VAL A 47 0.09 -19.82 -10.93
C VAL A 47 -0.03 -21.28 -10.50
N ASN A 48 -0.54 -22.13 -11.40
CA ASN A 48 -0.82 -23.55 -11.12
C ASN A 48 -1.73 -23.78 -9.89
N GLY A 49 -2.68 -22.86 -9.64
CA GLY A 49 -3.60 -22.93 -8.50
C GLY A 49 -3.03 -22.44 -7.17
N GLU A 50 -1.77 -21.99 -7.13
CA GLU A 50 -1.14 -21.45 -5.93
C GLU A 50 -1.04 -19.91 -6.02
N PRO A 51 -1.31 -19.17 -4.91
CA PRO A 51 -1.17 -17.73 -4.89
C PRO A 51 0.31 -17.32 -4.90
N VAL A 52 0.71 -16.50 -5.87
CA VAL A 52 2.12 -16.11 -6.07
C VAL A 52 2.40 -14.62 -5.92
N SER A 53 1.39 -13.77 -6.13
CA SER A 53 1.51 -12.32 -6.01
C SER A 53 0.24 -11.73 -5.45
N THR A 54 0.38 -10.60 -4.75
CA THR A 54 -0.74 -9.83 -4.23
C THR A 54 -0.51 -8.34 -4.49
N GLY A 55 -1.60 -7.61 -4.67
CA GLY A 55 -1.54 -6.18 -4.86
C GLY A 55 -2.90 -5.52 -4.75
N SER A 56 -2.94 -4.24 -5.08
CA SER A 56 -4.19 -3.49 -5.20
C SER A 56 -4.37 -2.96 -6.61
N GLY A 57 -5.60 -2.60 -6.93
CA GLY A 57 -5.95 -1.90 -8.16
C GLY A 57 -7.06 -0.89 -7.91
N THR A 58 -7.33 -0.06 -8.91
CA THR A 58 -8.43 0.89 -8.91
C THR A 58 -9.31 0.66 -10.12
N ILE A 59 -10.62 0.54 -9.91
CA ILE A 59 -11.62 0.50 -10.97
C ILE A 59 -11.75 1.91 -11.54
N VAL A 60 -11.48 2.05 -12.85
CA VAL A 60 -11.48 3.34 -13.55
C VAL A 60 -12.66 3.51 -14.50
N GLU A 61 -13.35 2.41 -14.87
CA GLU A 61 -14.54 2.44 -15.73
C GLU A 61 -15.66 1.51 -15.21
N PRO A 62 -16.94 1.81 -15.48
CA PRO A 62 -18.08 0.95 -15.11
C PRO A 62 -18.04 -0.44 -15.75
N THR A 63 -17.27 -0.61 -16.82
CA THR A 63 -17.01 -1.89 -17.49
C THR A 63 -16.17 -2.85 -16.65
N GLY A 64 -15.56 -2.35 -15.56
CA GLY A 64 -14.64 -3.12 -14.72
C GLY A 64 -13.17 -2.99 -15.12
N LEU A 65 -12.80 -2.00 -15.95
CA LEU A 65 -11.39 -1.72 -16.23
C LEU A 65 -10.66 -1.35 -14.92
N ILE A 66 -9.60 -2.09 -14.60
CA ILE A 66 -8.79 -1.91 -13.39
C ILE A 66 -7.37 -1.49 -13.77
N TYR A 67 -6.87 -0.43 -13.15
CA TYR A 67 -5.45 -0.06 -13.21
C TYR A 67 -4.70 -0.60 -12.00
N THR A 68 -3.54 -1.20 -12.24
CA THR A 68 -2.61 -1.71 -11.23
C THR A 68 -1.17 -1.60 -11.72
N ASN A 69 -0.20 -1.99 -10.89
CA ASN A 69 1.19 -2.06 -11.28
C ASN A 69 1.47 -3.34 -12.10
N ARG A 70 2.44 -3.26 -13.02
CA ARG A 70 2.85 -4.42 -13.84
C ARG A 70 3.26 -5.62 -12.98
N HIS A 71 4.02 -5.40 -11.91
CA HIS A 71 4.51 -6.48 -11.04
C HIS A 71 3.41 -7.24 -10.30
N VAL A 72 2.18 -6.71 -10.26
CA VAL A 72 1.02 -7.40 -9.67
C VAL A 72 0.47 -8.47 -10.63
N VAL A 73 0.76 -8.37 -11.92
CA VAL A 73 0.13 -9.18 -12.98
C VAL A 73 1.13 -9.82 -13.94
N GLU A 74 2.43 -9.75 -13.67
CA GLU A 74 3.46 -10.18 -14.61
C GLU A 74 3.80 -11.67 -14.53
N ALA A 75 3.40 -12.38 -13.47
CA ALA A 75 3.80 -13.76 -13.24
C ALA A 75 2.80 -14.80 -13.79
N GLY A 76 1.56 -14.40 -14.04
CA GLY A 76 0.46 -15.31 -14.35
C GLY A 76 -0.66 -14.70 -15.20
N GLY A 77 -1.69 -15.52 -15.44
CA GLY A 77 -2.87 -15.16 -16.23
C GLY A 77 -4.19 -15.45 -15.52
N ASP A 78 -4.13 -15.87 -14.25
CA ASP A 78 -5.28 -16.20 -13.41
C ASP A 78 -5.30 -15.30 -12.17
N PHE A 79 -6.46 -14.71 -11.89
CA PHE A 79 -6.60 -13.65 -10.91
C PHE A 79 -7.94 -13.74 -10.18
N GLU A 80 -7.87 -13.55 -8.86
CA GLU A 80 -9.05 -13.28 -8.05
C GLU A 80 -9.04 -11.81 -7.63
N ILE A 81 -10.18 -11.14 -7.84
CA ILE A 81 -10.38 -9.72 -7.57
C ILE A 81 -11.41 -9.57 -6.46
N TYR A 82 -11.01 -8.90 -5.39
CA TYR A 82 -11.82 -8.72 -4.20
C TYR A 82 -12.12 -7.23 -4.00
N GLN A 83 -13.40 -6.90 -3.87
CA GLN A 83 -13.83 -5.56 -3.48
C GLN A 83 -14.29 -5.60 -2.03
N THR A 84 -13.74 -4.72 -1.19
CA THR A 84 -14.22 -4.61 0.19
C THR A 84 -15.47 -3.75 0.24
N THR A 85 -16.51 -4.22 0.90
CA THR A 85 -17.70 -3.43 1.23
C THR A 85 -17.58 -2.75 2.59
N THR A 86 -16.52 -3.06 3.34
CA THR A 86 -16.31 -2.58 4.71
C THR A 86 -14.94 -1.91 4.80
N LEU A 87 -14.94 -0.64 5.19
CA LEU A 87 -13.72 0.04 5.60
C LEU A 87 -13.32 -0.46 6.99
N GLY A 88 -12.10 -0.98 7.12
CA GLY A 88 -11.52 -1.22 8.44
C GLY A 88 -11.52 0.08 9.23
N SER A 89 -11.91 0.04 10.51
CA SER A 89 -11.93 1.25 11.34
C SER A 89 -10.52 1.81 11.44
N PHE A 90 -10.29 2.99 10.86
CA PHE A 90 -9.06 3.75 11.09
C PHE A 90 -9.01 4.11 12.58
N ARG A 91 -8.17 3.41 13.34
CA ARG A 91 -7.85 3.80 14.71
C ARG A 91 -6.59 4.67 14.64
N PRO A 92 -6.69 5.97 14.97
CA PRO A 92 -5.53 6.85 15.06
C PRO A 92 -4.57 6.39 16.18
#